data_AF-A0A1I0UD97-F1
#
_entry.id   AF-A0A1I0UD97-F1
#
_cell.length_a   1.000
_cell.length_b   1.000
_cell.length_c   1.000
_cell.angle_alpha   90.00
_cell.angle_beta   90.00
_cell.angle_gamma   90.00
#
_symmetry.space_group_name_H-M   'P 1'
#
loop_
_entity.id
_entity.type
_entity.pdbx_description
1 polymer ?
#
loop_
_entity_poly.entity_id
_entity_poly.type
_entity_poly.pdbx_seq_one_letter_code
_entity_poly.pdbx_strand_id
1 'polypeptide(L)' 'MLDFCAAHGIAADIEVIRADEIEGAYERMLKGDVEYRFVMDIATMAT' A
#
# COMPACT_ATOMS: atom_id res chain seq x y z
N MET A 1 -19.47 -1.13 6.14
CA MET A 1 -18.27 -0.28 6.24
C MET A 1 -17.74 0.07 4.85
N LEU A 2 -17.39 -0.91 4.01
CA LEU A 2 -16.94 -0.64 2.64
C LEU A 2 -17.97 0.13 1.80
N ASP A 3 -19.26 -0.23 1.86
CA ASP A 3 -20.32 0.49 1.16
C ASP A 3 -20.44 1.96 1.60
N PHE A 4 -20.22 2.21 2.89
CA PHE A 4 -20.23 3.56 3.45
C PHE A 4 -19.03 4.37 2.93
N CYS A 5 -17.84 3.79 2.93
CA CYS A 5 -16.64 4.43 2.39
C CYS A 5 -16.80 4.73 0.90
N ALA A 6 -17.33 3.78 0.12
CA ALA A 6 -17.63 3.98 -1.30
C ALA A 6 -18.65 5.10 -1.52
N ALA A 7 -19.73 5.14 -0.73
CA ALA A 7 -20.77 6.17 -0.83
C ALA A 7 -20.27 7.58 -0.45
N HIS A 8 -19.26 7.69 0.40
CA HIS A 8 -18.74 8.97 0.92
C HIS A 8 -17.37 9.35 0.34
N GLY A 9 -16.85 8.59 -0.63
CA GLY A 9 -15.54 8.86 -1.23
C GLY A 9 -14.37 8.73 -0.25
N ILE A 10 -14.49 7.89 0.78
CA ILE A 10 -13.44 7.67 1.76
C ILE A 10 -12.49 6.60 1.20
N ALA A 11 -11.26 7.04 0.90
CA ALA A 11 -10.17 6.18 0.48
C ALA A 11 -8.96 6.36 1.40
N ALA A 12 -8.06 5.38 1.39
CA ALA A 12 -6.76 5.53 2.03
C ALA A 12 -5.78 6.19 1.06
N ASP A 13 -4.95 7.09 1.57
CA ASP A 13 -3.72 7.47 0.89
C ASP A 13 -2.73 6.31 0.97
N ILE A 14 -2.17 5.94 -0.18
CA ILE A 14 -1.34 4.74 -0.31
C ILE A 14 -0.10 5.00 -1.16
N GLU A 15 1.00 4.36 -0.78
CA GLU A 15 2.18 4.16 -1.60
C GLU A 15 2.12 2.77 -2.23
N VAL A 16 1.97 2.70 -3.56
CA VAL A 16 1.94 1.43 -4.28
C VAL A 16 3.36 0.92 -4.49
N ILE A 17 3.63 -0.33 -4.12
CA ILE A 17 4.92 -0.99 -4.33
C ILE A 17 4.76 -2.21 -5.23
N ARG A 18 5.81 -2.54 -5.97
CA ARG A 18 5.92 -3.80 -6.68
C ARG A 18 6.31 -4.94 -5.73
N ALA A 19 6.06 -6.17 -6.13
CA ALA A 19 6.37 -7.36 -5.33
C ALA A 19 7.89 -7.51 -5.07
N ASP A 20 8.73 -7.10 -6.02
CA ASP A 20 10.19 -7.11 -5.89
C ASP A 20 10.75 -5.99 -5.01
N GLU A 21 9.91 -5.02 -4.60
CA GLU A 21 10.30 -3.89 -3.76
C GLU A 21 9.96 -4.09 -2.27
N ILE A 22 9.42 -5.26 -1.89
CA ILE A 22 8.90 -5.53 -0.55
C ILE A 22 9.94 -5.32 0.56
N GLU A 23 11.18 -5.75 0.35
CA GLU A 23 12.24 -5.63 1.35
C GLU A 23 12.57 -4.15 1.64
N GLY A 24 12.70 -3.35 0.58
CA GLY A 24 12.97 -1.91 0.70
C GLY A 24 11.80 -1.16 1.35
N ALA A 25 10.57 -1.49 0.98
CA ALA A 25 9.37 -0.91 1.61
C ALA A 25 9.28 -1.28 3.10
N TYR A 26 9.65 -2.51 3.47
CA TYR A 26 9.67 -2.95 4.86
C TYR A 26 10.72 -2.21 5.69
N GLU A 27 11.93 -2.00 5.17
CA GLU A 27 12.95 -1.19 5.84
C GLU A 27 12.52 0.27 6.05
N ARG A 28 11.87 0.88 5.05
CA ARG A 28 11.31 2.23 5.14
C ARG A 28 10.22 2.31 6.23
N MET A 29 9.31 1.33 6.26
CA MET A 29 8.28 1.23 7.29
C MET A 29 8.88 1.17 8.70
N LEU A 30 9.93 0.37 8.91
CA LEU A 30 10.62 0.28 10.21
C LEU A 30 11.26 1.60 10.65
N LYS A 31 11.68 2.43 9.70
CA LYS A 31 12.23 3.77 9.93
C LYS A 31 11.13 4.85 10.09
N GLY A 32 9.86 4.49 9.90
CA GLY A 32 8.74 5.43 9.89
C GLY A 32 8.66 6.29 8.61
N ASP A 33 9.42 5.93 7.59
CA ASP A 33 9.41 6.58 6.27
C ASP A 33 8.28 5.96 5.43
N VAL A 34 7.04 6.28 5.80
CA VAL A 34 5.84 5.87 5.07
C VAL A 34 4.77 6.93 5.21
N GLU A 35 4.16 7.31 4.10
CA GLU A 35 2.97 8.15 4.07
C GLU A 35 1.74 7.25 4.24
N TYR A 36 1.39 6.99 5.50
CA TYR A 36 0.22 6.24 5.97
C TYR A 36 0.22 4.72 5.69
N ARG A 37 0.35 4.28 4.43
CA ARG A 37 0.22 2.86 4.08
C ARG A 37 0.92 2.48 2.78
N PHE A 38 1.70 1.41 2.82
CA PHE A 38 2.10 0.67 1.62
C PHE A 38 1.01 -0.30 1.16
N VAL A 39 0.79 -0.37 -0.15
CA VAL A 39 -0.06 -1.39 -0.81
C VAL A 39 0.75 -2.05 -1.91
N MET A 40 0.94 -3.36 -1.82
CA MET A 40 1.67 -4.11 -2.84
C MET A 40 0.75 -4.52 -3.99
N ASP A 41 1.15 -4.21 -5.22
CA ASP A 41 0.44 -4.70 -6.41
C ASP A 41 0.83 -6.15 -6.71
N ILE A 42 -0.09 -7.07 -6.41
CA ILE A 42 0.11 -8.51 -6.64
C ILE A 42 0.26 -8.87 -8.12
N ALA A 43 -0.20 -8.04 -9.06
CA ALA A 43 -0.03 -8.30 -10.49
C ALA A 43 1.45 -8.23 -10.92
N THR A 44 2.29 -7.60 -10.10
CA THR A 44 3.75 -7.51 -10.32
C THR A 44 4.52 -8.72 -9.79
N MET A 45 3.85 -9.61 -9.07
CA MET A 45 4.42 -10.88 -8.62
C MET A 45 4.54 -11.81 -9.83
N ALA A 46 5.77 -12.12 -10.24
CA ALA A 46 6.03 -13.01 -11.37
C ALA A 46 5.36 -14.38 -11.16
N THR A 47 4.84 -14.97 -12.25
CA THR A 47 4.32 -16.34 -12.27
C THR A 47 5.45 -17.36 -12.40
#